data_AF-A0A8S8YEU8-F1
#
_entry.id   AF-A0A8S8YEU8-F1
#
_cell.length_a   1.000
_cell.length_b   1.000
_cell.length_c   1.000
_cell.angle_alpha   90.00
_cell.angle_beta   90.00
_cell.angle_gamma   90.00
#
_symmetry.space_group_name_H-M   'P 1'
#
loop_
_entity.id
_entity.type
_entity.pdbx_description
1 polymer ?
#
loop_
_entity_poly.entity_id
_entity_poly.type
_entity_poly.pdbx_seq_one_letter_code
_entity_poly.pdbx_strand_id
1 'polypeptide(L)' 'MLTPPFVLHRPTSVEEACAIAAELAAADRPFDWVAGGTDLLPNYKWHLNPKGDVISSRTLARRRCFGSESRGLHGPIA' A
#
# COMPACT_ATOMS: atom_id res chain seq x y z
N MET A 1 -14.39 13.40 10.97
CA MET A 1 -13.06 12.80 11.19
C MET A 1 -12.13 13.29 10.10
N LEU A 2 -10.94 13.75 10.46
CA LEU A 2 -9.93 14.20 9.50
C LEU A 2 -8.96 13.04 9.28
N THR A 3 -8.94 12.48 8.08
CA THR A 3 -7.89 11.52 7.71
C THR A 3 -6.57 12.28 7.53
N PRO A 4 -5.43 11.75 7.99
CA PRO A 4 -4.11 12.30 7.66
C PRO A 4 -3.98 12.55 6.15
N PRO A 5 -3.27 13.61 5.72
CA PRO A 5 -3.00 13.82 4.31
C PRO A 5 -2.09 12.70 3.79
N PHE A 6 -2.45 12.13 2.65
CA PHE A 6 -1.63 11.17 1.92
C PHE A 6 -1.77 11.40 0.41
N VAL A 7 -0.75 10.99 -0.34
CA VAL A 7 -0.75 11.00 -1.80
C VAL A 7 -1.32 9.68 -2.29
N LEU A 8 -2.37 9.73 -3.11
CA LEU A 8 -2.97 8.53 -3.72
C LEU A 8 -2.47 8.36 -5.15
N HIS A 9 -1.62 7.37 -5.37
CA HIS A 9 -1.16 6.93 -6.69
C HIS A 9 -2.21 6.03 -7.33
N ARG A 10 -2.57 6.30 -8.59
CA ARG A 10 -3.62 5.56 -9.34
C ARG A 10 -3.06 4.98 -10.64
N PRO A 11 -2.12 4.02 -10.56
CA PRO A 11 -1.53 3.41 -11.73
C PRO A 11 -2.59 2.71 -12.59
N THR A 12 -2.35 2.73 -13.89
CA THR A 12 -3.21 2.12 -14.92
C THR A 12 -2.75 0.71 -15.31
N SER A 13 -1.50 0.36 -14.99
CA SER A 13 -0.89 -0.94 -15.26
C SER A 13 -0.09 -1.48 -14.07
N VAL A 14 0.21 -2.79 -14.09
CA VAL A 14 0.97 -3.43 -12.99
C VAL A 14 2.39 -2.89 -12.99
N GLU A 15 2.96 -2.71 -14.17
CA GLU A 15 4.30 -2.20 -14.40
C GLU A 15 4.46 -0.79 -13.84
N GLU A 16 3.47 0.08 -14.06
CA GLU A 16 3.44 1.44 -13.49
C GLU A 16 3.34 1.40 -11.95
N ALA A 17 2.52 0.49 -11.40
CA ALA A 17 2.41 0.32 -9.96
C ALA A 17 3.74 -0.16 -9.33
N CYS A 18 4.42 -1.12 -9.96
CA CYS A 18 5.72 -1.61 -9.50
C CYS A 18 6.81 -0.53 -9.64
N ALA A 19 6.77 0.29 -10.70
CA ALA A 19 7.72 1.39 -10.89
C ALA A 19 7.57 2.44 -9.77
N ILE A 20 6.35 2.87 -9.46
CA ILE A 20 6.08 3.81 -8.36
C ILE A 20 6.54 3.23 -7.02
N ALA A 21 6.26 1.95 -6.75
CA ALA A 21 6.72 1.29 -5.53
C ALA A 21 8.25 1.24 -5.44
N ALA A 22 8.95 0.98 -6.54
CA ALA A 22 10.40 0.96 -6.60
C ALA A 22 11.02 2.35 -6.38
N GLU A 23 10.42 3.40 -6.97
CA GLU A 23 10.85 4.79 -6.77
C GLU A 23 10.68 5.23 -5.30
N LEU A 24 9.54 4.90 -4.69
CA LEU A 24 9.28 5.22 -3.29
C LEU A 24 10.22 4.46 -2.35
N ALA A 25 10.48 3.18 -2.63
CA ALA A 25 11.46 2.38 -1.88
C ALA A 25 12.89 2.92 -2.02
N ALA A 26 13.31 3.30 -3.23
CA ALA A 26 14.62 3.91 -3.48
C ALA A 26 14.79 5.27 -2.78
N ALA A 27 13.69 5.99 -2.56
CA ALA A 27 13.65 7.27 -1.85
C ALA A 27 13.44 7.13 -0.32
N ASP A 28 13.45 5.90 0.22
CA ASP A 28 13.13 5.59 1.63
C ASP A 28 11.78 6.17 2.10
N ARG A 29 10.83 6.30 1.17
CA ARG A 29 9.48 6.80 1.43
C ARG A 29 8.54 5.62 1.69
N PRO A 30 8.01 5.46 2.91
CA PRO A 30 7.12 4.36 3.22
C PRO A 30 5.76 4.58 2.56
N PHE A 31 5.21 3.50 1.99
CA PHE A 31 3.94 3.53 1.26
C PHE A 31 3.05 2.33 1.61
N ASP A 32 1.75 2.50 1.46
CA ASP A 32 0.75 1.42 1.63
C ASP A 32 0.11 1.05 0.29
N TRP A 33 -0.39 -0.19 0.21
CA TRP A 33 -1.23 -0.63 -0.90
C TRP A 33 -2.70 -0.57 -0.52
N VAL A 34 -3.53 0.06 -1.35
CA VAL A 34 -4.99 0.05 -1.20
C VAL A 34 -5.66 -0.71 -2.34
N ALA A 35 -6.17 -1.89 -2.01
CA ALA A 35 -6.97 -2.70 -2.93
C ALA A 35 -8.46 -2.33 -2.81
N GLY A 36 -9.31 -2.98 -3.62
CA GLY A 36 -10.76 -2.88 -3.51
C GLY A 36 -11.33 -3.40 -2.18
N GLY A 37 -10.52 -4.10 -1.37
CA GLY A 37 -10.86 -4.63 -0.05
C GLY A 37 -10.65 -3.61 1.08
N THR A 38 -11.56 -3.65 2.04
CA THR A 38 -11.95 -2.62 3.01
C THR A 38 -10.94 -2.25 4.11
N ASP A 39 -9.64 -2.56 3.94
CA ASP A 39 -8.75 -2.75 5.10
C ASP A 39 -7.92 -1.52 5.51
N LEU A 40 -7.58 -0.62 4.58
CA LEU A 40 -6.64 0.48 4.89
C LEU A 40 -7.32 1.74 5.47
N LEU A 41 -8.55 2.04 5.02
CA LEU A 41 -9.25 3.26 5.40
C LEU A 41 -9.59 3.36 6.90
N PRO A 42 -9.97 2.28 7.60
CA PRO A 42 -10.12 2.31 9.05
C PRO A 42 -8.82 2.76 9.73
N ASN A 43 -7.67 2.18 9.41
CA ASN A 43 -6.40 2.55 10.04
C ASN A 43 -6.10 4.05 9.91
N TYR A 44 -6.34 4.62 8.73
CA TYR A 44 -6.12 6.04 8.48
C TYR A 44 -7.13 6.92 9.25
N LYS A 45 -8.39 6.49 9.37
CA LYS A 45 -9.40 7.20 10.17
C LYS A 45 -9.03 7.29 11.65
N TRP A 46 -8.34 6.28 12.17
CA TRP A 46 -7.93 6.18 13.57
C TRP A 46 -6.45 6.57 13.79
N HIS A 47 -5.79 7.13 12.78
CA HIS A 47 -4.37 7.52 12.83
C HIS A 47 -3.42 6.36 13.20
N LEU A 48 -3.80 5.12 12.88
CA LEU A 48 -2.97 3.95 13.12
C LEU A 48 -2.00 3.74 11.94
N ASN A 49 -0.72 4.04 12.17
CA ASN A 49 0.37 3.89 11.18
C ASN A 49 0.07 4.47 9.78
N PRO A 50 -0.47 5.70 9.65
CA PRO A 50 -0.72 6.30 8.34
C PRO A 50 0.60 6.51 7.60
N LYS A 51 0.64 6.14 6.32
CA LYS A 51 1.76 6.42 5.41
C LYS A 51 1.44 7.62 4.53
N GLY A 52 2.49 8.32 4.10
CA GLY A 52 2.37 9.50 3.26
C GLY A 52 1.98 9.17 1.81
N ASP A 53 2.23 7.94 1.37
CA ASP A 53 1.97 7.47 0.02
C ASP A 53 1.11 6.22 0.05
N VAL A 54 0.09 6.19 -0.82
CA VAL A 54 -0.83 5.07 -0.96
C VAL A 54 -0.96 4.72 -2.44
N ILE A 55 -0.70 3.46 -2.81
CA ILE A 55 -0.79 2.98 -4.20
C ILE A 55 -2.07 2.16 -4.36
N SER A 56 -2.94 2.58 -5.28
CA SER A 56 -4.18 1.85 -5.58
C SER A 56 -3.94 0.66 -6.50
N SER A 57 -4.40 -0.53 -6.10
CA SER A 57 -4.33 -1.76 -6.91
C SER A 57 -5.68 -2.21 -7.47
N ARG A 58 -6.73 -1.37 -7.40
CA ARG A 58 -8.12 -1.71 -7.76
C ARG A 58 -8.31 -2.19 -9.21
N THR A 59 -7.51 -1.69 -10.14
CA THR A 59 -7.66 -1.95 -11.59
C THR A 59 -6.71 -3.06 -12.08
N LEU A 60 -5.80 -3.52 -11.23
CA LEU A 60 -4.72 -4.43 -11.62
C LEU A 60 -5.22 -5.88 -11.63
N ALA A 61 -5.66 -6.32 -12.81
CA ALA A 61 -6.10 -7.69 -13.04
C ALA A 61 -4.94 -8.69 -12.78
N ARG A 62 -5.01 -9.37 -11.62
CA ARG A 62 -4.33 -10.64 -11.30
C ARG A 62 -2.91 -10.81 -11.88
N ARG A 63 -1.93 -10.06 -11.39
CA ARG A 63 -0.52 -10.52 -11.29
C ARG A 63 0.08 -10.05 -9.97
N ARG A 64 0.76 -10.95 -9.24
CA ARG A 64 1.44 -10.61 -7.98
C ARG A 64 2.68 -9.76 -8.31
N CYS A 65 2.59 -8.46 -8.04
CA CYS A 65 3.75 -7.63 -7.76
C CYS A 65 3.76 -7.34 -6.26
N PHE A 66 3.78 -8.38 -5.43
CA PHE A 66 4.02 -8.24 -3.99
C PHE A 66 5.48 -8.62 -3.77
N GLY A 67 6.36 -7.63 -3.90
CA GLY A 67 7.73 -7.72 -3.42
C GLY A 67 7.69 -8.07 -1.94
N SER A 68 8.36 -9.16 -1.59
CA SER A 68 8.48 -9.64 -0.22
C SER A 68 9.33 -8.68 0.60
N GLU A 69 8.70 -7.82 1.40
CA GLU A 69 9.28 -7.42 2.66
C GLU A 69 8.35 -7.85 3.78
N SER A 70 8.50 -9.12 4.16
CA SER A 70 7.84 -9.75 5.29
C SER A 70 8.39 -9.15 6.59
N ARG A 71 7.80 -8.05 7.05
CA ARG A 71 7.86 -7.68 8.48
C ARG A 71 6.59 -8.15 9.18
N GLY A 72 6.66 -9.44 9.52
CA GLY A 72 6.14 -10.08 10.71
C GLY A 72 4.69 -9.83 11.10
N LEU A 73 3.80 -10.75 10.73
CA LEU A 73 2.70 -11.15 11.60
C LEU A 73 2.42 -12.65 11.41
N HIS A 74 2.47 -13.37 12.54
CA HIS A 74 2.04 -14.75 12.78
C HIS A 74 2.95 -15.90 12.29
N GLY A 75 3.83 -16.33 13.21
CA GLY A 75 4.16 -17.76 13.31
C GLY A 75 2.91 -18.58 13.66
N PRO A 76 2.93 -19.91 13.46
CA PRO A 76 1.77 -20.76 13.66
C PRO A 76 1.30 -20.67 15.12
N ILE A 77 0.01 -20.38 15.28
CA ILE A 77 -0.71 -20.63 16.53
C ILE A 77 -0.78 -22.14 16.71
N ALA A 78 -0.07 -22.63 17.73
CA ALA A 78 -0.28 -23.96 18.30
C ALA A 78 -1.64 -24.02 19.01
#